data_AF-A0A4U5LVE7-F1
#
_entry.id   AF-A0A4U5LVE7-F1
#
_cell.length_a   1.000
_cell.length_b   1.000
_cell.length_c   1.000
_cell.angle_alpha   90.00
_cell.angle_beta   90.00
_cell.angle_gamma   90.00
#
_symmetry.space_group_name_H-M   'P 1'
#
loop_
_entity.id
_entity.type
_entity.pdbx_description
1 polymer ?
#
loop_
_entity_poly.entity_id
_entity_poly.type
_entity_poly.pdbx_seq_one_letter_code
_entity_poly.pdbx_strand_id
1 'polypeptide(L)'
;MPPNGGLNPPHIHRRATEILLVHFQFHGAKTNAVAIAALSSQNPGVITNANAVFGSNPPINPDVLTKAFQLGKNVVSTLQKQTHAGLP
;
A
#
# COMPACT_ATOMS: atom_id res chain seq x y z
N MET A 1 -40.94 -22.84 -7.52
CA MET A 1 -40.06 -22.94 -6.33
C MET A 1 -39.61 -24.39 -6.23
N PRO A 2 -38.30 -24.69 -6.21
CA PRO A 2 -37.84 -26.08 -6.08
C PRO A 2 -38.05 -26.61 -4.64
N PRO A 3 -38.22 -27.94 -4.45
CA PRO A 3 -38.88 -28.49 -3.25
C PRO A 3 -38.00 -28.64 -1.99
N ASN A 4 -36.70 -28.33 -2.04
CA ASN A 4 -35.81 -28.53 -0.90
C ASN A 4 -34.93 -27.29 -0.73
N GLY A 5 -35.11 -26.57 0.38
CA GLY A 5 -34.34 -25.39 0.77
C GLY A 5 -32.86 -25.69 1.04
N GLY A 6 -32.12 -26.08 0.00
CA GLY A 6 -30.68 -26.27 0.03
C GLY A 6 -30.00 -24.91 0.15
N LEU A 7 -29.74 -24.47 1.37
CA LEU A 7 -28.79 -23.40 1.63
C LEU A 7 -27.44 -23.84 1.05
N ASN A 8 -27.00 -23.16 -0.01
CA ASN A 8 -25.67 -23.39 -0.56
C ASN A 8 -24.65 -23.06 0.54
N PRO A 9 -23.80 -24.00 0.96
CA PRO A 9 -22.77 -23.73 1.97
C PRO A 9 -21.90 -22.55 1.52
N PRO A 10 -21.37 -21.73 2.45
CA PRO A 10 -20.42 -20.70 2.10
C PRO A 10 -19.22 -21.35 1.40
N HIS A 11 -19.04 -21.05 0.12
CA HIS A 11 -17.93 -21.53 -0.69
C HIS A 11 -16.98 -20.37 -0.97
N ILE A 12 -15.69 -20.60 -0.79
CA ILE A 12 -14.66 -19.60 -1.05
C ILE A 12 -14.22 -19.74 -2.51
N HIS A 13 -14.59 -18.77 -3.33
CA HIS A 13 -13.98 -18.59 -4.65
C HIS A 13 -12.56 -18.01 -4.48
N ARG A 14 -11.58 -18.62 -5.15
CA ARG A 14 -10.22 -18.06 -5.25
C ARG A 14 -10.31 -16.71 -5.94
N ARG A 15 -9.91 -15.64 -5.23
CA ARG A 15 -10.00 -14.25 -5.70
C ARG A 15 -9.04 -14.00 -6.88
N ALA A 16 -9.29 -12.89 -7.57
CA ALA A 16 -8.52 -12.42 -8.72
C ALA A 16 -7.00 -12.49 -8.48
N THR A 17 -6.25 -12.81 -9.52
CA THR A 17 -4.80 -12.58 -9.54
C THR A 17 -4.56 -11.07 -9.44
N GLU A 18 -4.04 -10.61 -8.31
CA GLU A 18 -3.63 -9.22 -8.14
C GLU A 18 -2.27 -9.00 -8.79
N ILE A 19 -2.22 -8.12 -9.78
CA ILE A 19 -0.97 -7.64 -10.35
C ILE A 19 -0.64 -6.33 -9.63
N LEU A 20 0.54 -6.27 -9.01
CA LEU A 20 1.03 -5.07 -8.33
C LEU A 20 1.67 -4.12 -9.35
N LEU A 21 1.09 -2.92 -9.48
CA LEU A 21 1.65 -1.81 -10.24
C LEU A 21 1.81 -0.59 -9.33
N VAL A 22 2.95 0.09 -9.46
CA VAL A 22 3.17 1.38 -8.79
C VAL A 22 2.26 2.42 -9.45
N HIS A 23 1.43 3.08 -8.64
CA HIS A 23 0.59 4.21 -9.08
C HIS A 23 0.63 5.33 -8.03
N PHE A 24 0.24 6.54 -8.44
CA PHE A 24 0.13 7.70 -7.55
C PHE A 24 -1.09 8.54 -7.93
N GLN A 25 -1.67 9.25 -6.95
CA GLN A 25 -2.62 10.33 -7.22
C GLN A 25 -1.96 11.66 -6.84
N PHE A 26 -2.12 12.68 -7.70
CA PHE A 26 -1.62 14.03 -7.44
C PHE A 26 -2.70 15.05 -7.79
N HIS A 27 -3.05 15.89 -6.83
CA HIS A 27 -4.01 16.98 -7.03
C HIS A 27 -3.27 18.33 -7.08
N GLY A 28 -3.30 19.01 -8.22
CA GLY A 28 -2.54 20.24 -8.47
C GLY A 28 -3.33 21.55 -8.34
N ALA A 29 -4.64 21.49 -8.08
CA ALA A 29 -5.47 22.69 -7.96
C ALA A 29 -5.64 23.13 -6.49
N LYS A 30 -6.04 24.38 -6.27
CA LYS A 30 -6.26 24.95 -4.93
C LYS A 30 -7.61 24.59 -4.30
N THR A 31 -8.42 23.79 -4.99
CA THR A 31 -9.76 23.38 -4.55
C THR A 31 -9.73 21.98 -3.95
N ASN A 32 -10.79 21.56 -3.27
CA ASN A 32 -10.87 20.19 -2.75
C ASN A 32 -11.02 19.16 -3.89
N ALA A 33 -10.47 17.96 -3.69
CA ALA A 33 -10.60 16.83 -4.59
C ALA A 33 -10.98 15.56 -3.83
N VAL A 34 -11.67 14.65 -4.52
CA VAL A 34 -12.08 13.34 -3.99
C VAL A 34 -11.72 12.29 -5.03
N ALA A 35 -11.11 11.18 -4.58
CA ALA A 35 -10.83 10.01 -5.40
C ALA A 35 -11.64 8.82 -4.89
N ILE A 36 -12.26 8.06 -5.79
CA ILE A 36 -12.98 6.83 -5.49
C ILE A 36 -12.30 5.71 -6.28
N ALA A 37 -11.84 4.66 -5.58
CA ALA A 37 -11.20 3.50 -6.17
C ALA A 37 -12.05 2.24 -5.95
N ALA A 38 -12.07 1.35 -6.94
CA ALA A 38 -12.72 0.05 -6.87
C ALA A 38 -11.69 -1.04 -7.17
N LEU A 39 -11.65 -2.07 -6.31
CA LEU A 39 -10.67 -3.16 -6.39
C LEU A 39 -11.43 -4.48 -6.49
N SER A 40 -10.96 -5.38 -7.35
CA SER A 40 -11.61 -6.68 -7.61
C SER A 40 -11.37 -7.71 -6.51
N SER A 41 -10.62 -7.35 -5.47
CA SER A 41 -10.35 -8.18 -4.31
C SER A 41 -10.94 -7.54 -3.07
N GLN A 42 -11.57 -8.38 -2.27
CA GLN A 42 -12.10 -8.05 -0.95
C GLN A 42 -10.97 -7.93 0.12
N ASN A 43 -9.71 -8.26 -0.22
CA ASN A 43 -8.54 -7.98 0.62
C ASN A 43 -7.38 -7.53 -0.28
N PRO A 44 -7.51 -6.36 -0.92
CA PRO A 44 -6.57 -5.94 -1.96
C PRO A 44 -5.20 -5.52 -1.42
N GLY A 45 -5.10 -5.31 -0.10
CA GLY A 45 -3.90 -4.76 0.54
C GLY A 45 -3.60 -3.33 0.07
N VAL A 46 -2.76 -2.65 0.84
CA VAL A 46 -2.17 -1.36 0.43
C VAL A 46 -0.73 -1.37 0.91
N ILE A 47 0.21 -1.09 0.02
CA ILE A 47 1.62 -0.93 0.35
C ILE A 47 2.03 0.48 -0.05
N THR A 48 2.18 1.36 0.94
CA THR A 48 2.68 2.71 0.72
C THR A 48 4.19 2.66 0.60
N ASN A 49 4.74 2.84 -0.61
CA ASN A 49 6.17 2.65 -0.89
C ASN A 49 7.10 3.43 0.04
N ALA A 50 6.79 4.70 0.34
CA ALA A 50 7.62 5.51 1.24
C ALA A 50 7.68 4.91 2.65
N ASN A 51 6.54 4.45 3.17
CA ASN A 51 6.48 3.78 4.47
C ASN A 51 7.19 2.42 4.44
N ALA A 52 6.99 1.63 3.38
CA ALA A 52 7.65 0.34 3.24
C ALA A 52 9.18 0.43 3.17
N VAL A 53 9.73 1.51 2.60
CA VAL A 53 11.17 1.70 2.41
C VAL A 53 11.82 2.46 3.58
N PHE A 54 11.21 3.54 4.06
CA PHE A 54 11.81 4.44 5.06
C PHE A 54 11.12 4.36 6.44
N GLY A 55 9.88 3.88 6.54
CA GLY A 55 9.09 3.80 7.77
C GLY A 55 8.82 2.37 8.27
N SER A 56 9.52 1.37 7.73
CA SER A 56 9.30 -0.03 8.10
C SER A 56 9.63 -0.28 9.56
N ASN A 57 8.96 -1.26 10.17
CA ASN A 57 9.28 -1.72 11.52
C ASN A 57 9.64 -3.23 11.51
N PRO A 58 10.90 -3.61 11.79
CA PRO A 58 12.04 -2.75 12.11
C PRO A 58 12.53 -1.91 10.90
N PRO A 59 13.26 -0.80 11.12
CA PRO A 59 13.79 0.04 10.04
C PRO A 59 14.79 -0.71 9.16
N ILE A 60 14.73 -0.50 7.84
CA ILE A 60 15.76 -0.98 6.91
C ILE A 60 17.10 -0.31 7.26
N ASN A 61 18.19 -1.10 7.23
CA ASN A 61 19.53 -0.60 7.50
C ASN A 61 19.87 0.61 6.60
N PRO A 62 20.24 1.77 7.17
CA PRO A 62 20.52 2.97 6.40
C PRO A 62 21.67 2.81 5.40
N ASP A 63 22.63 1.91 5.65
CA ASP A 63 23.72 1.66 4.71
C ASP A 63 23.23 0.94 3.42
N VAL A 64 22.17 0.13 3.52
CA VAL A 64 21.52 -0.47 2.35
C VAL A 64 20.77 0.60 1.56
N LEU A 65 20.02 1.47 2.24
CA LEU A 65 19.24 2.53 1.60
C LEU A 65 20.14 3.58 0.94
N THR A 66 21.23 3.99 1.59
CA THR A 66 22.20 4.92 1.00
C THR A 66 22.82 4.35 -0.27
N LYS A 67 23.13 3.05 -0.30
CA LYS A 67 23.65 2.39 -1.51
C LYS A 67 22.59 2.23 -2.61
N ALA A 68 21.38 1.81 -2.24
CA ALA A 68 20.30 1.55 -3.20
C ALA A 68 19.81 2.82 -3.89
N PHE A 69 19.66 3.92 -3.14
CA PHE A 69 19.16 5.19 -3.65
C PHE A 69 20.27 6.20 -3.95
N GLN A 70 21.54 5.86 -3.70
CA GLN A 70 22.70 6.73 -3.89
C GLN A 70 22.57 8.07 -3.14
N LEU A 71 22.03 8.00 -1.92
CA LEU A 71 21.79 9.15 -1.04
C LEU A 71 22.81 9.21 0.09
N GLY A 72 23.01 10.41 0.65
CA GLY A 72 23.80 10.59 1.87
C GLY A 72 23.06 10.04 3.11
N LYS A 73 23.83 9.56 4.11
CA LYS A 73 23.28 9.01 5.37
C LYS A 73 22.33 9.98 6.07
N ASN A 74 22.64 11.27 6.04
CA ASN A 74 21.79 12.31 6.64
C ASN A 74 20.42 12.41 5.96
N VAL A 75 20.37 12.30 4.63
CA VAL A 75 19.12 12.33 3.86
C VAL A 75 18.28 11.09 4.19
N VAL A 76 18.90 9.92 4.22
CA VAL A 76 18.21 8.67 4.60
C VAL A 76 17.65 8.76 6.02
N SER A 77 18.43 9.25 6.99
CA SER A 77 17.96 9.41 8.36
C SER A 77 16.79 10.39 8.46
N THR A 78 16.81 11.49 7.71
CA THR A 78 15.70 12.44 7.65
C THR A 78 14.45 11.79 7.06
N LEU A 79 14.58 11.08 5.94
CA LEU A 79 13.45 10.39 5.30
C LEU A 79 12.85 9.35 6.25
N GLN A 80 13.68 8.55 6.93
CA GLN A 80 13.21 7.59 7.92
C GLN A 80 12.47 8.28 9.07
N LYS A 81 12.98 9.38 9.63
CA LYS A 81 12.29 10.12 10.70
C LYS A 81 10.96 10.71 10.24
N GLN A 82 10.91 11.26 9.02
CA GLN A 82 9.69 11.82 8.44
C GLN A 82 8.59 10.77 8.27
N THR A 83 8.94 9.54 7.90
CA THR A 83 7.96 8.47 7.68
C THR A 83 7.55 7.74 8.97
N HIS A 84 8.44 7.60 9.96
CA HIS A 84 8.11 7.01 11.26
C HIS A 84 7.15 7.87 12.11
N ALA A 85 6.95 9.14 11.74
CA ALA A 85 6.00 10.03 12.39
C ALA A 85 4.52 9.68 12.10
N GLY A 86 4.24 8.57 11.43
CA GLY A 86 2.88 8.10 11.16
C GLY A 86 2.21 8.98 10.13
N LEU A 87 2.67 8.92 8.88
CA LEU A 87 1.82 9.27 7.76
C LEU A 87 0.98 8.03 7.41
N PRO A 88 -0.36 8.12 7.37
CA PRO A 88 -1.21 7.03 6.89
C PRO A 88 -0.86 6.62 5.47
#